data_AF-A0A0R1UFV3-F1
#
_entry.id   AF-A0A0R1UFV3-F1
#
_cell.length_a   1.000
_cell.length_b   1.000
_cell.length_c   1.000
_cell.angle_alpha   90.00
_cell.angle_beta   90.00
_cell.angle_gamma   90.00
#
_symmetry.space_group_name_H-M   'P 1'
#
loop_
_entity.id
_entity.type
_entity.pdbx_description
1 polymer ?
#
loop_
_entity_poly.entity_id
_entity_poly.type
_entity_poly.pdbx_seq_one_letter_code
_entity_poly.pdbx_strand_id
1 'polypeptide(L)'
;MLSSENSDANQRFRLFHGVVINDWPDKDELLFLMSYVDAYRVIMTKSAEVNYKYDDVKYFMKARQVRRVDLSLSESVDWVEKYLFEHQIGSKLDISTLELTPKFNGAIEYHGFDYVNLNGNFGDDYEPLYSYRWGIHLDPNRGLDLWAELTKDITVNIRMVAYEMTVGNPFDVRRRFVINEDDLLKGVTLSDLVPNGTLNITIEAKGFGQLKVGAFHYRWSRFGIGAYLPGGIQISDSNREELSFLFNPGDLKPPLNVYFSGYRMAEGFEGYYMMRSMKAPFILIADPRLEGGAFYFGSKELENKLISKIQEKLDWLGFNDNQLIFSGSSMGTVGAFYYGSKFKPHSIIVGKPILHVGTIAKNESANRFGTFPTSLDVLQKHSNNDLLIDDQIKTLNQRVVNQLFKHDLSETSLYMGYMKDDDYDNLVNSALIGDEGNDINFKRIVRYGIPGRHNDDSLGLISKWMKRQFRRILADDFERG
;
A
#
# COMPACT_ATOMS: atom_id res chain seq x y z
N MET A 1 -17.79 37.04 -3.11
CA MET A 1 -17.76 37.92 -4.31
C MET A 1 -16.89 37.24 -5.33
N LEU A 2 -17.50 36.89 -6.47
CA LEU A 2 -16.91 36.20 -7.60
C LEU A 2 -16.02 37.18 -8.39
N SER A 3 -14.85 36.73 -8.82
CA SER A 3 -14.23 37.20 -10.07
C SER A 3 -13.85 35.97 -10.89
N SER A 4 -14.80 35.56 -11.71
CA SER A 4 -14.55 34.83 -12.95
C SER A 4 -13.69 35.70 -13.86
N GLU A 5 -12.56 35.18 -14.33
CA GLU A 5 -12.03 35.41 -15.69
C GLU A 5 -10.69 34.67 -15.85
N ASN A 6 -10.78 33.47 -16.41
CA ASN A 6 -9.83 32.95 -17.41
C ASN A 6 -10.41 31.66 -17.98
N SER A 7 -11.48 31.81 -18.76
CA SER A 7 -11.90 30.84 -19.77
C SER A 7 -10.99 30.97 -21.00
N ASP A 8 -10.60 29.82 -21.56
CA ASP A 8 -10.00 29.63 -22.90
C ASP A 8 -8.47 29.79 -23.11
N ALA A 9 -7.67 29.10 -22.29
CA ALA A 9 -6.32 28.67 -22.70
C ALA A 9 -5.83 27.42 -21.95
N ASN A 10 -6.45 26.26 -22.17
CA ASN A 10 -5.89 24.89 -22.03
C ASN A 10 -7.05 23.88 -21.83
N GLN A 11 -7.82 23.58 -22.88
CA GLN A 11 -8.39 22.22 -22.98
C GLN A 11 -7.23 21.26 -23.32
N ARG A 12 -6.30 21.08 -22.38
CA ARG A 12 -5.39 19.93 -22.44
C ARG A 12 -6.29 18.72 -22.32
N PHE A 13 -6.33 17.89 -23.36
CA PHE A 13 -7.05 16.62 -23.35
C PHE A 13 -6.78 15.93 -22.00
N ARG A 14 -7.84 15.80 -21.19
CA ARG A 14 -7.77 15.05 -19.93
C ARG A 14 -7.55 13.58 -20.29
N LEU A 15 -6.89 12.87 -19.40
CA LEU A 15 -6.67 11.44 -19.53
C LEU A 15 -8.01 10.71 -19.51
N PHE A 16 -8.10 9.61 -20.24
CA PHE A 16 -9.33 8.81 -20.26
C PHE A 16 -9.48 8.03 -18.94
N HIS A 17 -10.65 8.14 -18.32
CA HIS A 17 -11.02 7.34 -17.14
C HIS A 17 -11.04 5.84 -17.44
N GLY A 18 -11.55 5.49 -18.62
CA GLY A 18 -11.48 4.17 -19.19
C GLY A 18 -11.67 4.22 -20.70
N VAL A 19 -11.18 3.20 -21.40
CA VAL A 19 -11.31 3.07 -22.85
C VAL A 19 -11.96 1.72 -23.16
N VAL A 20 -12.96 1.74 -24.02
CA VAL A 20 -13.62 0.54 -24.55
C VAL A 20 -13.19 0.35 -26.00
N ILE A 21 -12.49 -0.74 -26.27
CA ILE A 21 -12.10 -1.15 -27.62
C ILE A 21 -13.18 -2.10 -28.14
N ASN A 22 -14.01 -1.62 -29.07
CA ASN A 22 -15.00 -2.44 -29.76
C ASN A 22 -14.55 -2.83 -31.19
N ASP A 23 -13.63 -2.05 -31.76
CA ASP A 23 -12.82 -2.38 -32.91
C ASP A 23 -11.43 -1.75 -32.70
N TRP A 24 -10.37 -2.37 -33.22
CA TRP A 24 -9.01 -1.89 -33.00
C TRP A 24 -8.72 -0.67 -33.88
N PRO A 25 -8.27 0.45 -33.28
CA PRO A 25 -7.89 1.63 -34.04
C PRO A 25 -6.61 1.37 -34.84
N ASP A 26 -6.28 2.30 -35.75
CA ASP A 26 -5.04 2.20 -36.51
C ASP A 26 -3.80 2.45 -35.63
N LYS A 27 -2.62 2.32 -36.24
CA LYS A 27 -1.35 2.46 -35.52
C LYS A 27 -1.17 3.85 -34.89
N ASP A 28 -1.48 4.91 -35.62
CA ASP A 28 -1.23 6.28 -35.18
C ASP A 28 -2.19 6.64 -34.03
N GLU A 29 -3.43 6.19 -34.12
CA GLU A 29 -4.43 6.28 -33.07
C GLU A 29 -4.06 5.46 -31.82
N LEU A 30 -3.50 4.25 -31.96
CA LEU A 30 -2.99 3.45 -30.84
C LEU A 30 -1.83 4.15 -30.12
N LEU A 31 -0.88 4.70 -30.88
CA LEU A 31 0.24 5.47 -30.34
C LEU A 31 -0.25 6.74 -29.61
N PHE A 32 -1.27 7.40 -30.16
CA PHE A 32 -1.95 8.49 -29.48
C PHE A 32 -2.56 8.02 -28.17
N LEU A 33 -3.41 6.98 -28.19
CA LEU A 33 -4.08 6.43 -27.00
C LEU A 33 -3.10 6.03 -25.90
N MET A 34 -1.93 5.46 -26.26
CA MET A 34 -0.89 5.14 -25.28
C MET A 34 -0.50 6.32 -24.41
N SER A 35 -0.51 7.55 -24.94
CA SER A 35 -0.14 8.74 -24.18
C SER A 35 -1.24 9.22 -23.22
N TYR A 36 -2.48 8.74 -23.40
CA TYR A 36 -3.67 9.28 -22.71
C TYR A 36 -4.45 8.28 -21.83
N VAL A 37 -4.12 6.99 -21.87
CA VAL A 37 -4.74 5.97 -21.02
C VAL A 37 -3.70 5.20 -20.21
N ASP A 38 -4.01 4.92 -18.95
CA ASP A 38 -3.16 4.13 -18.07
C ASP A 38 -3.38 2.63 -18.24
N ALA A 39 -2.40 1.86 -17.76
CA ALA A 39 -2.58 0.42 -17.63
C ALA A 39 -3.79 0.07 -16.76
N TYR A 40 -4.44 -1.04 -17.08
CA TYR A 40 -5.65 -1.58 -16.43
C TYR A 40 -6.91 -0.71 -16.58
N ARG A 41 -6.87 0.34 -17.41
CA ARG A 41 -8.03 1.20 -17.72
C ARG A 41 -8.61 0.96 -19.12
N VAL A 42 -8.18 -0.10 -19.80
CA VAL A 42 -8.69 -0.44 -21.13
C VAL A 42 -9.39 -1.78 -21.07
N ILE A 43 -10.61 -1.83 -21.60
CA ILE A 43 -11.35 -3.06 -21.83
C ILE A 43 -11.58 -3.29 -23.33
N MET A 44 -11.66 -4.55 -23.73
CA MET A 44 -12.05 -4.95 -25.08
C MET A 44 -13.34 -5.76 -25.05
N THR A 45 -14.25 -5.47 -25.99
CA THR A 45 -15.47 -6.27 -26.20
C THR A 45 -15.15 -7.53 -27.00
N LYS A 46 -16.10 -8.47 -27.06
CA LYS A 46 -16.00 -9.66 -27.91
C LYS A 46 -15.83 -9.33 -29.40
N SER A 47 -16.38 -8.21 -29.87
CA SER A 47 -16.26 -7.77 -31.27
C SER A 47 -14.81 -7.44 -31.64
N ALA A 48 -14.07 -6.81 -30.72
CA ALA A 48 -12.66 -6.46 -30.92
C ALA A 48 -11.71 -7.68 -30.88
N GLU A 49 -12.20 -8.85 -30.48
CA GLU A 49 -11.40 -10.07 -30.47
C GLU A 49 -11.08 -10.58 -31.89
N VAL A 50 -11.87 -10.16 -32.88
CA VAL A 50 -11.76 -10.62 -34.26
C VAL A 50 -11.01 -9.60 -35.12
N ASN A 51 -9.72 -9.33 -34.84
CA ASN A 51 -8.73 -8.77 -35.79
C ASN A 51 -7.35 -8.46 -35.14
N TYR A 52 -6.71 -9.45 -34.51
CA TYR A 52 -5.34 -9.30 -34.01
C TYR A 52 -4.30 -9.37 -35.14
N LYS A 53 -4.05 -8.27 -35.87
CA LYS A 53 -3.17 -8.35 -37.07
C LYS A 53 -1.86 -7.58 -37.05
N TYR A 54 -1.56 -6.75 -36.04
CA TYR A 54 -0.28 -6.02 -36.00
C TYR A 54 0.38 -6.04 -34.62
N ASP A 55 1.70 -6.03 -34.59
CA ASP A 55 2.49 -6.09 -33.36
C ASP A 55 2.26 -4.89 -32.44
N ASP A 56 1.82 -3.75 -32.99
CA ASP A 56 1.43 -2.56 -32.24
C ASP A 56 0.23 -2.83 -31.31
N VAL A 57 -0.75 -3.63 -31.74
CA VAL A 57 -1.89 -4.03 -30.89
C VAL A 57 -1.42 -4.93 -29.75
N LYS A 58 -0.54 -5.90 -30.03
CA LYS A 58 0.02 -6.78 -28.98
C LYS A 58 0.83 -5.99 -27.96
N TYR A 59 1.64 -5.04 -28.44
CA TYR A 59 2.41 -4.13 -27.60
C TYR A 59 1.48 -3.27 -26.74
N PHE A 60 0.45 -2.66 -27.33
CA PHE A 60 -0.56 -1.88 -26.60
C PHE A 60 -1.28 -2.72 -25.54
N MET A 61 -1.72 -3.93 -25.88
CA MET A 61 -2.35 -4.86 -24.96
C MET A 61 -1.46 -5.20 -23.78
N LYS A 62 -0.17 -5.47 -24.04
CA LYS A 62 0.82 -5.75 -23.00
C LYS A 62 1.09 -4.51 -22.13
N ALA A 63 1.29 -3.35 -22.73
CA ALA A 63 1.62 -2.11 -22.03
C ALA A 63 0.44 -1.53 -21.24
N ARG A 64 -0.79 -1.72 -21.71
CA ARG A 64 -2.02 -1.21 -21.07
C ARG A 64 -2.82 -2.26 -20.32
N GLN A 65 -2.37 -3.52 -20.32
CA GLN A 65 -2.98 -4.61 -19.56
C GLN A 65 -4.48 -4.70 -19.86
N VAL A 66 -4.79 -4.72 -21.16
CA VAL A 66 -6.16 -4.64 -21.67
C VAL A 66 -6.96 -5.85 -21.17
N ARG A 67 -8.12 -5.60 -20.56
CA ARG A 67 -8.99 -6.63 -20.02
C ARG A 67 -10.08 -7.00 -21.02
N ARG A 68 -10.23 -8.30 -21.28
CA ARG A 68 -11.36 -8.79 -22.07
C ARG A 68 -12.63 -8.83 -21.22
N VAL A 69 -13.73 -8.34 -21.78
CA VAL A 69 -15.06 -8.42 -21.18
C VAL A 69 -16.04 -9.03 -22.17
N ASP A 70 -16.99 -9.83 -21.67
CA ASP A 70 -18.10 -10.37 -22.47
C ASP A 70 -19.34 -9.49 -22.25
N LEU A 71 -19.27 -8.27 -22.78
CA LEU A 71 -20.29 -7.22 -22.64
C LEU A 71 -20.53 -6.57 -23.99
N SER A 72 -21.76 -6.10 -24.22
CA SER A 72 -22.08 -5.18 -25.31
C SER A 72 -21.37 -3.83 -25.12
N LEU A 73 -21.37 -2.98 -26.15
CA LEU A 73 -20.78 -1.65 -26.05
C LEU A 73 -21.46 -0.79 -24.97
N SER A 74 -22.78 -0.84 -24.87
CA SER A 74 -23.53 -0.09 -23.84
C SER A 74 -23.20 -0.58 -22.43
N GLU A 75 -23.21 -1.89 -22.20
CA GLU A 75 -22.87 -2.46 -20.89
C GLU A 75 -21.40 -2.20 -20.51
N SER A 76 -20.51 -2.09 -21.51
CA SER A 76 -19.11 -1.76 -21.29
C SER A 76 -18.92 -0.33 -20.78
N VAL A 77 -19.79 0.62 -21.14
CA VAL A 77 -19.75 1.98 -20.62
C VAL A 77 -20.13 2.00 -19.13
N ASP A 78 -21.22 1.33 -18.77
CA ASP A 78 -21.65 1.20 -17.37
C ASP A 78 -20.58 0.49 -16.52
N TRP A 79 -19.89 -0.50 -17.12
CA TRP A 79 -18.76 -1.16 -16.49
C TRP A 79 -17.62 -0.18 -16.21
N VAL A 80 -17.22 0.66 -17.16
CA VAL A 80 -16.16 1.66 -16.94
C VAL A 80 -16.50 2.57 -15.77
N GLU A 81 -17.74 3.07 -15.70
CA GLU A 81 -18.18 3.93 -14.61
C GLU A 81 -18.15 3.23 -13.24
N LYS A 82 -18.66 1.99 -13.18
CA LYS A 82 -18.73 1.21 -11.95
C LYS A 82 -17.36 0.79 -11.41
N TYR A 83 -16.45 0.33 -12.28
CA TYR A 83 -15.21 -0.33 -11.85
C TYR A 83 -13.96 0.55 -11.95
N LEU A 84 -13.92 1.55 -12.85
CA LEU A 84 -12.72 2.37 -13.13
C LEU A 84 -12.76 3.78 -12.54
N PHE A 85 -13.54 4.01 -11.48
CA PHE A 85 -13.56 5.28 -10.76
C PHE A 85 -12.15 5.78 -10.36
N GLU A 86 -11.93 7.10 -10.32
CA GLU A 86 -10.58 7.67 -10.17
C GLU A 86 -9.95 7.46 -8.80
N HIS A 87 -10.71 7.71 -7.74
CA HIS A 87 -10.18 7.78 -6.38
C HIS A 87 -9.90 6.39 -5.79
N GLN A 88 -9.15 6.38 -4.70
CA GLN A 88 -8.91 5.21 -3.86
C GLN A 88 -9.32 5.57 -2.43
N ILE A 89 -10.01 4.65 -1.76
CA ILE A 89 -10.30 4.74 -0.33
C ILE A 89 -10.07 3.37 0.28
N GLY A 90 -9.31 3.37 1.38
CA GLY A 90 -9.32 2.32 2.38
C GLY A 90 -9.11 2.93 3.76
N SER A 91 -9.56 2.21 4.76
CA SER A 91 -9.39 2.55 6.16
C SER A 91 -9.63 1.27 6.98
N LYS A 92 -9.60 1.41 8.30
CA LYS A 92 -9.77 0.30 9.23
C LYS A 92 -10.62 0.71 10.42
N LEU A 93 -11.23 -0.29 11.05
CA LEU A 93 -11.66 -0.22 12.43
C LEU A 93 -10.50 -0.79 13.25
N ASP A 94 -9.82 0.10 13.97
CA ASP A 94 -8.67 -0.27 14.79
C ASP A 94 -9.10 -0.87 16.15
N ILE A 95 -8.13 -1.44 16.87
CA ILE A 95 -8.35 -2.14 18.15
C ILE A 95 -8.99 -1.25 19.22
N SER A 96 -8.75 0.07 19.21
CA SER A 96 -9.34 0.99 20.19
C SER A 96 -10.86 1.14 20.05
N THR A 97 -11.39 0.74 18.90
CA THR A 97 -12.83 0.77 18.60
C THR A 97 -13.53 -0.55 18.92
N LEU A 98 -12.78 -1.61 19.25
CA LEU A 98 -13.34 -2.92 19.58
C LEU A 98 -14.00 -2.89 20.97
N GLU A 99 -15.25 -3.33 21.03
CA GLU A 99 -16.06 -3.43 22.24
C GLU A 99 -16.46 -4.88 22.48
N LEU A 100 -15.89 -5.48 23.52
CA LEU A 100 -16.19 -6.85 23.93
C LEU A 100 -17.57 -6.92 24.57
N THR A 101 -18.25 -8.06 24.37
CA THR A 101 -19.47 -8.38 25.10
C THR A 101 -19.19 -8.43 26.60
N PRO A 102 -20.07 -7.87 27.46
CA PRO A 102 -19.95 -8.00 28.91
C PRO A 102 -20.02 -9.46 29.41
N LYS A 103 -20.45 -10.39 28.57
CA LYS A 103 -20.50 -11.83 28.89
C LYS A 103 -19.14 -12.53 28.81
N PHE A 104 -18.14 -11.93 28.15
CA PHE A 104 -16.86 -12.57 27.94
C PHE A 104 -16.06 -12.57 29.25
N ASN A 105 -15.87 -13.75 29.83
CA ASN A 105 -15.17 -13.95 31.10
C ASN A 105 -13.77 -14.57 30.93
N GLY A 106 -13.23 -14.57 29.70
CA GLY A 106 -11.89 -15.06 29.40
C GLY A 106 -10.80 -14.04 29.71
N ALA A 107 -9.55 -14.42 29.45
CA ALA A 107 -8.42 -13.52 29.54
C ALA A 107 -8.38 -12.58 28.32
N ILE A 108 -8.09 -11.31 28.59
CA ILE A 108 -7.99 -10.24 27.60
C ILE A 108 -6.61 -9.61 27.74
N GLU A 109 -5.83 -9.56 26.68
CA GLU A 109 -4.51 -8.95 26.67
C GLU A 109 -4.34 -8.07 25.43
N TYR A 110 -4.16 -6.77 25.63
CA TYR A 110 -3.91 -5.81 24.56
C TYR A 110 -2.41 -5.67 24.31
N HIS A 111 -2.02 -5.84 23.04
CA HIS A 111 -0.66 -5.61 22.56
C HIS A 111 -0.66 -4.31 21.76
N GLY A 112 -0.64 -3.20 22.49
CA GLY A 112 -0.71 -1.86 21.91
C GLY A 112 -1.99 -1.68 21.08
N PHE A 113 -1.87 -0.97 19.96
CA PHE A 113 -2.92 -0.87 18.94
C PHE A 113 -2.76 -1.88 17.79
N ASP A 114 -1.84 -2.85 17.94
CA ASP A 114 -1.64 -3.91 16.94
C ASP A 114 -2.75 -4.96 17.01
N TYR A 115 -2.91 -5.60 18.17
CA TYR A 115 -3.92 -6.64 18.35
C TYR A 115 -4.36 -6.83 19.81
N VAL A 116 -5.48 -7.53 19.99
CA VAL A 116 -5.93 -8.06 21.27
C VAL A 116 -5.97 -9.59 21.23
N ASN A 117 -5.45 -10.23 22.27
CA ASN A 117 -5.60 -11.66 22.51
C ASN A 117 -6.79 -11.91 23.43
N LEU A 118 -7.72 -12.74 22.96
CA LEU A 118 -8.88 -13.23 23.70
C LEU A 118 -8.70 -14.73 23.92
N ASN A 119 -8.60 -15.17 25.16
CA ASN A 119 -8.40 -16.59 25.48
C ASN A 119 -9.45 -17.08 26.48
N GLY A 120 -10.18 -18.12 26.14
CA GLY A 120 -11.16 -18.72 27.04
C GLY A 120 -12.26 -19.50 26.33
N ASN A 121 -13.40 -19.63 27.02
CA ASN A 121 -14.60 -20.27 26.48
C ASN A 121 -15.49 -19.22 25.79
N PHE A 122 -15.79 -19.44 24.51
CA PHE A 122 -16.66 -18.60 23.68
C PHE A 122 -18.10 -19.13 23.60
N GLY A 123 -18.41 -20.26 24.27
CA GLY A 123 -19.74 -20.89 24.29
C GLY A 123 -19.88 -22.07 23.33
N ASP A 124 -20.96 -22.83 23.48
CA ASP A 124 -21.24 -24.03 22.66
C ASP A 124 -21.83 -23.65 21.29
N ASP A 125 -22.52 -22.51 21.22
CA ASP A 125 -23.14 -21.92 20.03
C ASP A 125 -22.53 -20.55 19.72
N TYR A 126 -22.74 -20.07 18.49
CA TYR A 126 -22.27 -18.74 18.09
C TYR A 126 -22.97 -17.65 18.92
N GLU A 127 -22.19 -16.96 19.75
CA GLU A 127 -22.63 -15.78 20.49
C GLU A 127 -21.81 -14.54 20.10
N PRO A 128 -22.38 -13.33 20.18
CA PRO A 128 -21.63 -12.08 19.98
C PRO A 128 -20.45 -11.99 20.94
N LEU A 129 -19.24 -11.92 20.38
CA LEU A 129 -18.00 -11.77 21.13
C LEU A 129 -17.58 -10.30 21.22
N TYR A 130 -17.57 -9.60 20.09
CA TYR A 130 -17.30 -8.17 20.05
C TYR A 130 -17.98 -7.49 18.87
N SER A 131 -18.14 -6.17 18.98
CA SER A 131 -18.51 -5.27 17.89
C SER A 131 -17.55 -4.10 17.84
N TYR A 132 -17.59 -3.33 16.75
CA TYR A 132 -16.88 -2.07 16.67
C TYR A 132 -17.81 -0.92 17.06
N ARG A 133 -17.30 0.03 17.86
CA ARG A 133 -18.04 1.22 18.32
C ARG A 133 -18.60 2.04 17.17
N TRP A 134 -17.84 2.12 16.07
CA TRP A 134 -18.18 2.90 14.89
C TRP A 134 -18.53 1.99 13.73
N GLY A 135 -19.60 2.33 13.02
CA GLY A 135 -19.92 1.69 11.75
C GLY A 135 -19.19 2.32 10.57
N ILE A 136 -19.10 1.57 9.49
CA ILE A 136 -18.44 1.98 8.24
C ILE A 136 -19.42 2.79 7.40
N HIS A 137 -19.02 3.99 6.97
CA HIS A 137 -19.82 4.79 6.04
C HIS A 137 -19.93 4.11 4.67
N LEU A 138 -21.14 4.10 4.09
CA LEU A 138 -21.43 3.49 2.81
C LEU A 138 -21.56 4.56 1.72
N ASP A 139 -20.48 4.79 0.99
CA ASP A 139 -20.47 5.74 -0.11
C ASP A 139 -21.45 5.34 -1.23
N PRO A 140 -22.19 6.30 -1.82
CA PRO A 140 -23.07 6.05 -2.94
C PRO A 140 -22.36 5.34 -4.11
N ASN A 141 -22.99 4.30 -4.64
CA ASN A 141 -22.52 3.52 -5.80
C ASN A 141 -21.15 2.85 -5.60
N ARG A 142 -20.73 2.60 -4.35
CA ARG A 142 -19.50 1.87 -4.04
C ARG A 142 -19.79 0.51 -3.41
N GLY A 143 -19.08 -0.51 -3.88
CA GLY A 143 -18.94 -1.77 -3.15
C GLY A 143 -17.88 -1.65 -2.07
N LEU A 144 -17.82 -2.64 -1.18
CA LEU A 144 -16.91 -2.64 -0.04
C LEU A 144 -16.19 -3.99 0.05
N ASP A 145 -14.85 -3.97 0.00
CA ASP A 145 -14.03 -5.13 0.34
C ASP A 145 -13.67 -5.06 1.83
N LEU A 146 -13.87 -6.17 2.55
CA LEU A 146 -13.63 -6.31 3.98
C LEU A 146 -12.56 -7.35 4.24
N TRP A 147 -11.63 -7.04 5.14
CA TRP A 147 -10.54 -7.92 5.51
C TRP A 147 -10.24 -7.82 7.01
N ALA A 148 -10.39 -8.92 7.74
CA ALA A 148 -10.06 -8.98 9.16
C ALA A 148 -8.64 -9.55 9.36
N GLU A 149 -7.78 -8.85 10.10
CA GLU A 149 -6.54 -9.41 10.62
C GLU A 149 -6.88 -10.26 11.85
N LEU A 150 -6.71 -11.58 11.77
CA LEU A 150 -6.97 -12.48 12.91
C LEU A 150 -6.25 -13.82 12.78
N THR A 151 -5.92 -14.43 13.91
CA THR A 151 -5.47 -15.82 14.00
C THR A 151 -6.17 -16.51 15.16
N LYS A 152 -6.38 -17.82 15.08
CA LYS A 152 -7.14 -18.55 16.08
C LYS A 152 -6.68 -19.98 16.24
N ASP A 153 -7.00 -20.56 17.38
CA ASP A 153 -6.92 -22.01 17.58
C ASP A 153 -7.98 -22.74 16.72
N ILE A 154 -7.68 -23.99 16.35
CA ILE A 154 -8.57 -24.82 15.53
C ILE A 154 -9.93 -25.09 16.19
N THR A 155 -9.97 -25.03 17.53
CA THR A 155 -11.15 -25.25 18.36
C THR A 155 -12.03 -24.01 18.53
N VAL A 156 -11.60 -22.87 18.01
CA VAL A 156 -12.38 -21.63 17.99
C VAL A 156 -13.00 -21.49 16.61
N ASN A 157 -14.32 -21.27 16.55
CA ASN A 157 -15.00 -20.94 15.31
C ASN A 157 -15.56 -19.53 15.37
N ILE A 158 -15.47 -18.79 14.26
CA ILE A 158 -15.95 -17.41 14.16
C ILE A 158 -16.89 -17.23 12.97
N ARG A 159 -17.78 -16.25 13.07
CA ARG A 159 -18.54 -15.73 11.94
C ARG A 159 -18.76 -14.24 12.09
N MET A 160 -18.90 -13.55 10.98
CA MET A 160 -19.21 -12.12 10.97
C MET A 160 -20.71 -11.91 10.74
N VAL A 161 -21.30 -11.04 11.54
CA VAL A 161 -22.66 -10.53 11.34
C VAL A 161 -22.57 -9.05 11.01
N ALA A 162 -23.05 -8.67 9.83
CA ALA A 162 -23.03 -7.30 9.35
C ALA A 162 -24.45 -6.76 9.23
N TYR A 163 -24.68 -5.56 9.78
CA TYR A 163 -25.96 -4.86 9.78
C TYR A 163 -25.86 -3.62 8.91
N GLU A 164 -26.58 -3.62 7.79
CA GLU A 164 -26.68 -2.46 6.91
C GLU A 164 -27.84 -1.57 7.37
N MET A 165 -27.53 -0.34 7.75
CA MET A 165 -28.47 0.64 8.27
C MET A 165 -28.74 1.75 7.26
N THR A 166 -29.99 2.16 7.15
CA THR A 166 -30.37 3.33 6.34
C THR A 166 -29.92 4.64 6.97
N VAL A 167 -29.60 5.63 6.14
CA VAL A 167 -29.21 6.96 6.62
C VAL A 167 -30.32 7.61 7.44
N GLY A 168 -29.94 8.19 8.59
CA GLY A 168 -30.86 8.99 9.41
C GLY A 168 -31.91 8.20 10.21
N ASN A 169 -31.93 6.86 10.12
CA ASN A 169 -32.83 6.03 10.91
C ASN A 169 -32.06 4.95 11.70
N PRO A 170 -31.84 5.15 13.02
CA PRO A 170 -31.06 4.23 13.85
C PRO A 170 -31.81 2.92 14.17
N PHE A 171 -33.06 2.75 13.76
CA PHE A 171 -33.86 1.55 14.04
C PHE A 171 -34.16 0.71 12.81
N ASP A 172 -33.79 1.19 11.60
CA ASP A 172 -34.08 0.49 10.36
C ASP A 172 -32.85 -0.25 9.83
N VAL A 173 -32.83 -1.56 10.08
CA VAL A 173 -31.86 -2.50 9.51
C VAL A 173 -32.39 -2.98 8.18
N ARG A 174 -31.84 -2.43 7.09
CA ARG A 174 -32.23 -2.81 5.72
C ARG A 174 -31.87 -4.26 5.40
N ARG A 175 -30.65 -4.66 5.76
CA ARG A 175 -30.12 -6.02 5.54
C ARG A 175 -29.28 -6.48 6.73
N ARG A 176 -29.39 -7.76 7.03
CA ARG A 176 -28.50 -8.48 7.95
C ARG A 176 -27.81 -9.60 7.18
N PHE A 177 -26.49 -9.61 7.18
CA PHE A 177 -25.68 -10.65 6.56
C PHE A 177 -25.02 -11.49 7.63
N VAL A 178 -24.99 -12.81 7.45
CA VAL A 178 -24.14 -13.71 8.23
C VAL A 178 -23.12 -14.28 7.27
N ILE A 179 -21.85 -14.01 7.55
CA ILE A 179 -20.72 -14.42 6.75
C ILE A 179 -19.98 -15.48 7.56
N ASN A 180 -19.91 -16.68 7.01
CA ASN A 180 -19.25 -17.81 7.66
C ASN A 180 -17.73 -17.61 7.74
N GLU A 181 -17.07 -18.48 8.50
CA GLU A 181 -15.62 -18.45 8.70
C GLU A 181 -14.84 -18.51 7.37
N ASP A 182 -15.17 -19.44 6.48
CA ASP A 182 -14.42 -19.65 5.23
C ASP A 182 -14.44 -18.40 4.33
N ASP A 183 -15.58 -17.72 4.23
CA ASP A 183 -15.74 -16.51 3.44
C ASP A 183 -15.08 -15.31 4.13
N LEU A 184 -15.21 -15.19 5.46
CA LEU A 184 -14.51 -14.16 6.23
C LEU A 184 -12.99 -14.28 6.07
N LEU A 185 -12.47 -15.52 6.10
CA LEU A 185 -11.05 -15.79 5.93
C LEU A 185 -10.57 -15.61 4.47
N LYS A 186 -11.43 -15.67 3.46
CA LYS A 186 -11.05 -15.32 2.07
C LYS A 186 -11.09 -13.81 1.80
N GLY A 187 -11.75 -13.05 2.66
CA GLY A 187 -12.10 -11.65 2.41
C GLY A 187 -13.47 -11.54 1.75
N VAL A 188 -14.22 -10.49 2.11
CA VAL A 188 -15.63 -10.34 1.73
C VAL A 188 -15.80 -9.13 0.83
N THR A 189 -16.50 -9.30 -0.29
CA THR A 189 -16.92 -8.17 -1.13
C THR A 189 -18.43 -7.98 -1.02
N LEU A 190 -18.85 -6.81 -0.53
CA LEU A 190 -20.25 -6.41 -0.46
C LEU A 190 -20.61 -5.49 -1.63
N SER A 191 -21.82 -5.67 -2.15
CA SER A 191 -22.38 -4.92 -3.28
C SER A 191 -23.80 -4.42 -2.99
N ASP A 192 -24.29 -3.53 -3.86
CA ASP A 192 -25.65 -2.97 -3.82
C ASP A 192 -26.01 -2.36 -2.46
N LEU A 193 -25.00 -1.73 -1.86
CA LEU A 193 -25.04 -1.10 -0.54
C LEU A 193 -25.95 0.13 -0.55
N VAL A 194 -26.63 0.37 0.57
CA VAL A 194 -27.53 1.52 0.73
C VAL A 194 -26.70 2.81 0.66
N PRO A 195 -27.05 3.75 -0.24
CA PRO A 195 -26.31 5.00 -0.35
C PRO A 195 -26.37 5.81 0.95
N ASN A 196 -25.22 6.32 1.38
CA ASN A 196 -25.04 7.14 2.58
C ASN A 196 -25.39 6.46 3.91
N GLY A 197 -25.63 5.16 3.91
CA GLY A 197 -25.90 4.43 5.16
C GLY A 197 -24.64 4.08 5.91
N THR A 198 -24.82 3.15 6.86
CA THR A 198 -23.74 2.67 7.72
C THR A 198 -23.76 1.15 7.81
N LEU A 199 -22.60 0.52 7.80
CA LEU A 199 -22.42 -0.91 8.04
C LEU A 199 -21.83 -1.12 9.44
N ASN A 200 -22.60 -1.75 10.33
CA ASN A 200 -22.11 -2.16 11.64
C ASN A 200 -21.71 -3.63 11.65
N ILE A 201 -20.60 -3.94 12.31
CA ILE A 201 -20.00 -5.27 12.30
C ILE A 201 -19.94 -5.84 13.71
N THR A 202 -20.40 -7.07 13.84
CA THR A 202 -20.27 -7.90 15.05
C THR A 202 -19.58 -9.20 14.67
N ILE A 203 -18.60 -9.62 15.46
CA ILE A 203 -18.00 -10.95 15.34
C ILE A 203 -18.62 -11.84 16.42
N GLU A 204 -19.15 -12.96 15.98
CA GLU A 204 -19.67 -14.02 16.84
C GLU A 204 -18.66 -15.17 16.87
N ALA A 205 -18.47 -15.78 18.03
CA ALA A 205 -17.53 -16.87 18.23
C ALA A 205 -18.18 -18.02 19.02
N LYS A 206 -17.59 -19.21 18.91
CA LYS A 206 -17.89 -20.38 19.74
C LYS A 206 -16.67 -21.28 19.89
N GLY A 207 -16.73 -22.20 20.84
CA GLY A 207 -15.64 -23.13 21.17
C GLY A 207 -14.72 -22.60 22.28
N PHE A 208 -13.50 -23.12 22.37
CA PHE A 208 -12.56 -22.78 23.44
C PHE A 208 -11.15 -22.64 22.88
N GLY A 209 -10.41 -21.63 23.33
CA GLY A 209 -9.00 -21.43 22.96
C GLY A 209 -8.66 -19.95 22.82
N GLN A 210 -7.61 -19.68 22.04
CA GLN A 210 -7.13 -18.33 21.75
C GLN A 210 -7.66 -17.80 20.41
N LEU A 211 -8.09 -16.54 20.41
CA LEU A 211 -8.40 -15.72 19.26
C LEU A 211 -7.60 -14.42 19.36
N LYS A 212 -6.68 -14.21 18.41
CA LYS A 212 -5.94 -12.97 18.24
C LYS A 212 -6.65 -12.13 17.18
N VAL A 213 -7.00 -10.90 17.54
CA VAL A 213 -7.77 -9.97 16.69
C VAL A 213 -6.93 -8.71 16.45
N GLY A 214 -6.61 -8.45 15.18
CA GLY A 214 -5.96 -7.25 14.69
C GLY A 214 -6.95 -6.25 14.08
N ALA A 215 -6.46 -5.39 13.19
CA ALA A 215 -7.31 -4.39 12.54
C ALA A 215 -8.35 -5.02 11.59
N PHE A 216 -9.49 -4.34 11.44
CA PHE A 216 -10.51 -4.71 10.47
C PHE A 216 -10.54 -3.71 9.33
N HIS A 217 -9.97 -4.09 8.19
CA HIS A 217 -9.84 -3.24 7.03
C HIS A 217 -11.12 -3.22 6.20
N TYR A 218 -11.44 -2.04 5.68
CA TYR A 218 -12.47 -1.86 4.68
C TYR A 218 -11.99 -0.90 3.60
N ARG A 219 -12.34 -1.20 2.36
CA ARG A 219 -11.90 -0.41 1.20
C ARG A 219 -12.93 -0.44 0.10
N TRP A 220 -13.00 0.62 -0.69
CA TRP A 220 -13.89 0.64 -1.84
C TRP A 220 -13.51 -0.50 -2.78
N SER A 221 -14.49 -1.34 -3.08
CA SER A 221 -14.30 -2.49 -3.93
C SER A 221 -14.27 -2.06 -5.40
N ARG A 222 -13.33 -2.64 -6.14
CA ARG A 222 -13.40 -2.73 -7.59
C ARG A 222 -13.76 -4.16 -8.03
N PHE A 223 -14.36 -4.93 -7.14
CA PHE A 223 -14.88 -6.28 -7.40
C PHE A 223 -13.86 -7.18 -8.11
N GLY A 224 -12.63 -7.20 -7.57
CA GLY A 224 -11.54 -8.03 -8.09
C GLY A 224 -10.75 -7.46 -9.27
N ILE A 225 -11.06 -6.26 -9.79
CA ILE A 225 -10.24 -5.66 -10.87
C ILE A 225 -9.04 -4.83 -10.36
N GLY A 226 -9.01 -4.51 -9.07
CA GLY A 226 -7.88 -3.83 -8.44
C GLY A 226 -8.13 -3.42 -6.99
N ALA A 227 -7.13 -3.60 -6.12
CA ALA A 227 -7.08 -3.00 -4.79
C ALA A 227 -6.67 -1.53 -4.90
N TYR A 228 -7.51 -0.61 -4.39
CA TYR A 228 -7.36 0.85 -4.45
C TYR A 228 -7.40 1.44 -5.86
N LEU A 229 -6.41 1.12 -6.69
CA LEU A 229 -6.30 1.52 -8.09
C LEU A 229 -6.49 0.31 -9.00
N PRO A 230 -6.95 0.49 -10.26
CA PRO A 230 -7.05 -0.61 -11.22
C PRO A 230 -5.72 -1.36 -11.36
N GLY A 231 -5.75 -2.69 -11.32
CA GLY A 231 -4.56 -3.55 -11.36
C GLY A 231 -3.81 -3.73 -10.03
N GLY A 232 -4.21 -3.01 -8.97
CA GLY A 232 -3.65 -3.23 -7.64
C GLY A 232 -4.05 -4.58 -7.06
N ILE A 233 -3.20 -5.16 -6.22
CA ILE A 233 -3.46 -6.42 -5.52
C ILE A 233 -3.06 -6.30 -4.05
N GLN A 234 -3.53 -7.22 -3.22
CA GLN A 234 -3.00 -7.44 -1.87
C GLN A 234 -2.10 -8.66 -1.86
N ILE A 235 -0.98 -8.54 -1.16
CA ILE A 235 -0.07 -9.64 -0.80
C ILE A 235 -0.28 -9.87 0.68
N SER A 236 -0.70 -11.07 1.07
CA SER A 236 -0.92 -11.42 2.47
C SER A 236 -0.09 -12.61 2.93
N ASP A 237 0.12 -12.75 4.24
CA ASP A 237 0.76 -13.91 4.87
C ASP A 237 -0.23 -14.77 5.68
N SER A 238 0.27 -15.82 6.32
CA SER A 238 -0.53 -16.70 7.18
C SER A 238 -1.12 -16.00 8.41
N ASN A 239 -0.56 -14.86 8.82
CA ASN A 239 -1.07 -14.03 9.90
C ASN A 239 -2.14 -13.04 9.42
N ARG A 240 -2.49 -13.09 8.13
CA ARG A 240 -3.43 -12.21 7.45
C ARG A 240 -2.99 -10.75 7.40
N GLU A 241 -1.70 -10.50 7.54
CA GLU A 241 -1.11 -9.18 7.35
C GLU A 241 -1.00 -8.87 5.86
N GLU A 242 -1.38 -7.67 5.42
CA GLU A 242 -1.36 -7.30 4.01
C GLU A 242 -0.26 -6.26 3.69
N LEU A 243 0.27 -6.35 2.47
CA LEU A 243 0.92 -5.26 1.75
C LEU A 243 0.21 -5.07 0.41
N SER A 244 -0.02 -3.83 0.03
CA SER A 244 -0.65 -3.50 -1.24
C SER A 244 0.40 -3.31 -2.32
N PHE A 245 0.15 -3.86 -3.50
CA PHE A 245 1.09 -3.87 -4.61
C PHE A 245 0.38 -3.46 -5.91
N LEU A 246 0.91 -2.46 -6.62
CA LEU A 246 0.46 -2.08 -7.95
C LEU A 246 1.65 -2.11 -8.90
N PHE A 247 1.54 -2.85 -9.99
CA PHE A 247 2.47 -2.78 -11.10
C PHE A 247 1.86 -1.95 -12.22
N ASN A 248 2.63 -1.09 -12.88
CA ASN A 248 2.26 -0.42 -14.11
C ASN A 248 3.37 -0.66 -15.14
N PRO A 249 3.08 -1.33 -16.28
CA PRO A 249 4.08 -1.66 -17.27
C PRO A 249 4.68 -0.46 -18.02
N GLY A 250 4.10 0.74 -17.92
CA GLY A 250 4.60 1.93 -18.61
C GLY A 250 4.69 1.74 -20.13
N ASP A 251 5.88 1.93 -20.68
CA ASP A 251 6.23 1.71 -22.09
C ASP A 251 7.03 0.41 -22.32
N LEU A 252 7.11 -0.47 -21.32
CA LEU A 252 7.85 -1.74 -21.35
C LEU A 252 9.37 -1.60 -21.54
N LYS A 253 9.93 -0.39 -21.41
CA LYS A 253 11.38 -0.17 -21.53
C LYS A 253 12.03 0.04 -20.15
N PRO A 254 13.31 -0.28 -19.94
CA PRO A 254 14.01 -0.04 -18.66
C PRO A 254 14.02 1.43 -18.26
N PRO A 255 14.07 1.80 -16.96
CA PRO A 255 14.12 0.93 -15.79
C PRO A 255 12.73 0.61 -15.21
N LEU A 256 12.68 -0.40 -14.34
CA LEU A 256 11.56 -0.64 -13.44
C LEU A 256 11.75 0.18 -12.14
N ASN A 257 10.83 1.12 -11.90
CA ASN A 257 10.91 2.03 -10.77
C ASN A 257 10.01 1.57 -9.61
N VAL A 258 10.59 1.12 -8.50
CA VAL A 258 9.86 0.66 -7.31
C VAL A 258 9.74 1.82 -6.30
N TYR A 259 8.52 2.19 -5.94
CA TYR A 259 8.22 3.23 -4.95
C TYR A 259 7.47 2.65 -3.74
N PHE A 260 8.03 2.86 -2.56
CA PHE A 260 7.40 2.56 -1.28
C PHE A 260 6.71 3.81 -0.75
N SER A 261 5.42 3.69 -0.44
CA SER A 261 4.61 4.76 0.13
C SER A 261 5.11 5.18 1.52
N GLY A 262 4.91 6.43 1.89
CA GLY A 262 5.10 6.91 3.25
C GLY A 262 3.99 6.43 4.20
N TYR A 263 4.11 6.85 5.46
CA TYR A 263 3.09 6.62 6.48
C TYR A 263 1.79 7.32 6.10
N ARG A 264 0.65 6.64 6.24
CA ARG A 264 -0.69 7.21 6.00
C ARG A 264 -1.81 6.40 6.65
N MET A 265 -2.69 7.09 7.39
CA MET A 265 -3.88 6.47 8.00
C MET A 265 -4.94 6.06 6.98
N ALA A 266 -5.19 6.92 5.99
CA ALA A 266 -6.06 6.56 4.87
C ALA A 266 -5.30 5.61 3.97
N GLU A 267 -5.75 4.36 3.83
CA GLU A 267 -5.02 3.33 3.09
C GLU A 267 -5.02 3.61 1.57
N GLY A 268 -4.00 3.09 0.89
CA GLY A 268 -3.82 3.23 -0.56
C GLY A 268 -2.40 3.61 -0.97
N PHE A 269 -2.19 3.76 -2.28
CA PHE A 269 -0.87 4.05 -2.83
C PHE A 269 -0.53 5.54 -2.78
N GLU A 270 0.68 5.87 -2.37
CA GLU A 270 1.28 7.19 -2.60
C GLU A 270 2.09 7.19 -3.90
N GLY A 271 2.35 8.38 -4.46
CA GLY A 271 3.33 8.53 -5.53
C GLY A 271 2.85 8.14 -6.93
N TYR A 272 1.61 7.69 -7.11
CA TYR A 272 1.08 7.27 -8.41
C TYR A 272 1.34 8.28 -9.53
N TYR A 273 0.90 9.53 -9.37
CA TYR A 273 1.10 10.57 -10.39
C TYR A 273 2.58 10.93 -10.60
N MET A 274 3.40 10.82 -9.55
CA MET A 274 4.83 11.05 -9.65
C MET A 274 5.49 9.97 -10.50
N MET A 275 5.33 8.70 -10.13
CA MET A 275 5.95 7.57 -10.85
C MET A 275 5.44 7.51 -12.29
N ARG A 276 4.13 7.72 -12.48
CA ARG A 276 3.52 7.82 -13.80
C ARG A 276 4.11 8.92 -14.67
N SER A 277 4.43 10.09 -14.10
CA SER A 277 5.03 11.20 -14.86
C SER A 277 6.43 10.89 -15.41
N MET A 278 7.07 9.82 -14.93
CA MET A 278 8.37 9.36 -15.40
C MET A 278 8.29 8.55 -16.70
N LYS A 279 7.08 8.20 -17.18
CA LYS A 279 6.83 7.47 -18.43
C LYS A 279 7.64 6.17 -18.58
N ALA A 280 7.96 5.54 -17.45
CA ALA A 280 8.67 4.27 -17.37
C ALA A 280 7.84 3.26 -16.55
N PRO A 281 8.12 1.95 -16.66
CA PRO A 281 7.51 0.94 -15.80
C PRO A 281 7.72 1.27 -14.32
N PHE A 282 6.70 1.04 -13.49
CA PHE A 282 6.81 1.27 -12.05
C PHE A 282 6.01 0.28 -11.21
N ILE A 283 6.42 0.13 -9.96
CA ILE A 283 5.69 -0.56 -8.91
C ILE A 283 5.42 0.43 -7.78
N LEU A 284 4.21 0.42 -7.23
CA LEU A 284 3.88 1.08 -5.97
C LEU A 284 3.63 0.02 -4.90
N ILE A 285 4.17 0.23 -3.72
CA ILE A 285 3.97 -0.62 -2.55
C ILE A 285 3.43 0.27 -1.43
N ALA A 286 2.38 -0.18 -0.75
CA ALA A 286 1.84 0.48 0.43
C ALA A 286 1.69 -0.53 1.57
N ASP A 287 1.91 -0.06 2.79
CA ASP A 287 1.77 -0.86 4.00
C ASP A 287 0.51 -0.39 4.75
N PRO A 288 -0.61 -1.13 4.64
CA PRO A 288 -1.84 -0.78 5.32
C PRO A 288 -1.81 -1.15 6.80
N ARG A 289 -0.80 -1.81 7.38
CA ARG A 289 -0.86 -2.35 8.74
C ARG A 289 -0.66 -1.28 9.82
N LEU A 290 -1.02 -1.58 11.07
CA LEU A 290 -1.00 -0.62 12.18
C LEU A 290 -1.75 0.68 11.84
N GLU A 291 -1.47 1.79 12.52
CA GLU A 291 -2.16 3.06 12.32
C GLU A 291 -1.99 3.62 10.89
N GLY A 292 -0.81 3.48 10.29
CA GLY A 292 -0.54 3.98 8.95
C GLY A 292 0.69 3.38 8.27
N GLY A 293 1.09 2.18 8.69
CA GLY A 293 2.18 1.38 8.13
C GLY A 293 3.13 0.82 9.18
N ALA A 294 3.53 -0.44 9.01
CA ALA A 294 4.46 -1.16 9.89
C ALA A 294 5.89 -1.23 9.32
N PHE A 295 6.30 -0.18 8.60
CA PHE A 295 7.65 -0.01 8.01
C PHE A 295 8.07 -1.13 7.05
N TYR A 296 7.12 -1.84 6.44
CA TYR A 296 7.35 -2.92 5.49
C TYR A 296 8.10 -4.14 6.04
N PHE A 297 8.37 -4.19 7.34
CA PHE A 297 8.82 -5.42 8.00
C PHE A 297 7.64 -6.35 8.20
N GLY A 298 7.85 -7.66 8.15
CA GLY A 298 6.79 -8.61 8.43
C GLY A 298 7.33 -9.99 8.75
N SER A 299 6.45 -10.98 8.65
CA SER A 299 6.87 -12.37 8.64
C SER A 299 7.80 -12.61 7.44
N LYS A 300 8.69 -13.61 7.56
CA LYS A 300 9.53 -14.04 6.43
C LYS A 300 8.69 -14.42 5.21
N GLU A 301 7.47 -14.94 5.42
CA GLU A 301 6.55 -15.24 4.34
C GLU A 301 6.14 -13.97 3.58
N LEU A 302 5.68 -12.92 4.29
CA LEU A 302 5.27 -11.67 3.68
C LEU A 302 6.42 -10.99 2.92
N GLU A 303 7.59 -10.92 3.56
CA GLU A 303 8.78 -10.31 2.97
C GLU A 303 9.23 -11.06 1.70
N ASN A 304 9.26 -12.40 1.75
CA ASN A 304 9.62 -13.22 0.60
C ASN A 304 8.59 -13.13 -0.53
N LYS A 305 7.29 -13.04 -0.21
CA LYS A 305 6.25 -12.82 -1.23
C LYS A 305 6.44 -11.48 -1.93
N LEU A 306 6.77 -10.41 -1.20
CA LEU A 306 7.04 -9.11 -1.81
C LEU A 306 8.27 -9.15 -2.73
N ILE A 307 9.39 -9.72 -2.26
CA ILE A 307 10.61 -9.90 -3.07
C ILE A 307 10.28 -10.69 -4.35
N SER A 308 9.60 -11.81 -4.20
CA SER A 308 9.21 -12.67 -5.34
C SER A 308 8.31 -11.92 -6.33
N LYS A 309 7.41 -11.05 -5.84
CA LYS A 309 6.54 -10.26 -6.71
C LYS A 309 7.28 -9.19 -7.49
N ILE A 310 8.27 -8.53 -6.87
CA ILE A 310 9.14 -7.57 -7.55
C ILE A 310 9.95 -8.29 -8.64
N GLN A 311 10.57 -9.43 -8.30
CA GLN A 311 11.30 -10.26 -9.26
C GLN A 311 10.42 -10.73 -10.43
N GLU A 312 9.21 -11.23 -10.13
CA GLU A 312 8.22 -11.66 -11.14
C GLU A 312 7.96 -10.54 -12.18
N LYS A 313 7.85 -9.28 -11.73
CA LYS A 313 7.60 -8.15 -12.63
C LYS A 313 8.86 -7.71 -13.39
N LEU A 314 10.03 -7.82 -12.77
CA LEU A 314 11.30 -7.61 -13.45
C LEU A 314 11.50 -8.61 -14.60
N ASP A 315 11.29 -9.89 -14.30
CA ASP A 315 11.40 -10.99 -15.27
C ASP A 315 10.37 -10.86 -16.39
N TRP A 316 9.12 -10.49 -16.04
CA TRP A 316 8.05 -10.28 -17.03
C TRP A 316 8.35 -9.14 -18.02
N LEU A 317 9.09 -8.12 -17.57
CA LEU A 317 9.61 -7.04 -18.42
C LEU A 317 10.84 -7.47 -19.22
N GLY A 318 11.50 -8.55 -18.84
CA GLY A 318 12.79 -8.98 -19.42
C GLY A 318 13.95 -8.10 -18.99
N PHE A 319 13.85 -7.47 -17.81
CA PHE A 319 14.89 -6.60 -17.27
C PHE A 319 15.80 -7.37 -16.31
N ASN A 320 16.92 -6.76 -15.93
CA ASN A 320 17.82 -7.29 -14.92
C ASN A 320 17.95 -6.32 -13.73
N ASP A 321 18.62 -6.77 -12.67
CA ASP A 321 18.82 -6.05 -11.41
C ASP A 321 19.38 -4.62 -11.59
N ASN A 322 20.30 -4.40 -12.53
CA ASN A 322 20.86 -3.08 -12.83
C ASN A 322 19.90 -2.15 -13.59
N GLN A 323 18.66 -2.58 -13.80
CA GLN A 323 17.56 -1.80 -14.39
C GLN A 323 16.45 -1.56 -13.36
N LEU A 324 16.72 -1.79 -12.06
CA LEU A 324 15.86 -1.41 -10.95
C LEU A 324 16.26 -0.05 -10.37
N ILE A 325 15.25 0.74 -10.01
CA ILE A 325 15.41 1.92 -9.15
C ILE A 325 14.48 1.76 -7.96
N PHE A 326 15.02 1.73 -6.75
CA PHE A 326 14.24 1.71 -5.51
C PHE A 326 14.10 3.11 -4.94
N SER A 327 12.93 3.42 -4.39
CA SER A 327 12.66 4.76 -3.90
C SER A 327 11.56 4.83 -2.84
N GLY A 328 11.59 5.89 -2.05
CA GLY A 328 10.59 6.16 -1.03
C GLY A 328 10.93 7.43 -0.25
N SER A 329 10.00 7.89 0.58
CA SER A 329 10.25 9.01 1.50
C SER A 329 9.73 8.72 2.89
N SER A 330 10.41 9.20 3.94
CA SER A 330 10.11 8.90 5.34
C SER A 330 9.99 7.38 5.55
N MET A 331 8.85 6.86 6.03
CA MET A 331 8.61 5.40 6.16
C MET A 331 8.97 4.61 4.89
N GLY A 332 8.70 5.16 3.70
CA GLY A 332 9.01 4.50 2.43
C GLY A 332 10.51 4.27 2.21
N THR A 333 11.39 5.02 2.85
CA THR A 333 12.84 4.80 2.71
C THR A 333 13.27 3.49 3.35
N VAL A 334 12.59 3.05 4.41
CA VAL A 334 12.88 1.77 5.05
C VAL A 334 12.63 0.64 4.07
N GLY A 335 11.48 0.65 3.39
CA GLY A 335 11.20 -0.32 2.32
C GLY A 335 12.21 -0.24 1.18
N ALA A 336 12.53 0.96 0.71
CA ALA A 336 13.50 1.16 -0.36
C ALA A 336 14.90 0.63 -0.01
N PHE A 337 15.38 0.87 1.20
CA PHE A 337 16.67 0.35 1.67
C PHE A 337 16.62 -1.16 1.93
N TYR A 338 15.64 -1.62 2.71
CA TYR A 338 15.56 -3.01 3.20
C TYR A 338 15.34 -4.01 2.07
N TYR A 339 14.49 -3.68 1.10
CA TYR A 339 14.25 -4.55 -0.05
C TYR A 339 15.22 -4.25 -1.18
N GLY A 340 15.56 -2.98 -1.44
CA GLY A 340 16.48 -2.61 -2.50
C GLY A 340 17.87 -3.22 -2.33
N SER A 341 18.36 -3.37 -1.10
CA SER A 341 19.66 -4.01 -0.84
C SER A 341 19.76 -5.46 -1.33
N LYS A 342 18.62 -6.13 -1.54
CA LYS A 342 18.54 -7.53 -1.97
C LYS A 342 18.63 -7.71 -3.49
N PHE A 343 18.54 -6.63 -4.27
CA PHE A 343 18.47 -6.65 -5.74
C PHE A 343 19.65 -5.96 -6.45
N LYS A 344 20.69 -5.51 -5.73
CA LYS A 344 21.82 -4.72 -6.28
C LYS A 344 21.40 -3.68 -7.36
N PRO A 345 20.41 -2.81 -7.07
CA PRO A 345 19.74 -2.00 -8.08
C PRO A 345 20.68 -0.95 -8.68
N HIS A 346 20.30 -0.39 -9.83
CA HIS A 346 21.00 0.76 -10.41
C HIS A 346 21.12 1.92 -9.41
N SER A 347 20.01 2.23 -8.75
CA SER A 347 19.94 3.38 -7.84
C SER A 347 18.92 3.18 -6.73
N ILE A 348 19.23 3.78 -5.59
CA ILE A 348 18.30 3.99 -4.48
C ILE A 348 18.10 5.51 -4.31
N ILE A 349 16.86 5.99 -4.40
CA ILE A 349 16.50 7.41 -4.29
C ILE A 349 15.58 7.61 -3.10
N VAL A 350 16.07 8.28 -2.07
CA VAL A 350 15.37 8.45 -0.79
C VAL A 350 15.26 9.91 -0.38
N GLY A 351 14.16 10.25 0.27
CA GLY A 351 13.93 11.56 0.87
C GLY A 351 13.53 11.44 2.33
N LYS A 352 14.17 12.20 3.21
CA LYS A 352 13.99 12.11 4.68
C LYS A 352 14.19 10.66 5.15
N PRO A 353 15.40 10.11 4.93
CA PRO A 353 15.69 8.71 5.18
C PRO A 353 15.52 8.33 6.65
N ILE A 354 15.13 7.09 6.86
CA ILE A 354 15.06 6.40 8.14
C ILE A 354 15.85 5.09 8.00
N LEU A 355 16.81 4.88 8.90
CA LEU A 355 17.57 3.63 9.06
C LEU A 355 17.32 3.01 10.44
N HIS A 356 17.12 3.82 11.46
CA HIS A 356 17.03 3.43 12.86
C HIS A 356 15.59 3.49 13.35
N VAL A 357 14.76 2.53 12.90
CA VAL A 357 13.32 2.49 13.24
C VAL A 357 13.08 2.36 14.75
N GLY A 358 13.90 1.60 15.48
CA GLY A 358 13.83 1.51 16.94
C GLY A 358 14.20 2.83 17.64
N THR A 359 15.13 3.61 17.08
CA THR A 359 15.47 4.93 17.63
C THR A 359 14.31 5.90 17.53
N ILE A 360 13.43 5.78 16.52
CA ILE A 360 12.21 6.59 16.44
C ILE A 360 11.32 6.35 17.67
N ALA A 361 11.10 5.08 18.05
CA ALA A 361 10.33 4.71 19.23
C ALA A 361 10.98 5.24 20.53
N LYS A 362 12.32 5.19 20.62
CA LYS A 362 13.05 5.81 21.73
C LYS A 362 12.82 7.33 21.77
N ASN A 363 12.88 8.00 20.62
CA ASN A 363 12.70 9.44 20.51
C ASN A 363 11.27 9.87 20.85
N GLU A 364 10.27 9.05 20.61
CA GLU A 364 8.88 9.30 21.04
C GLU A 364 8.78 9.43 22.58
N SER A 365 9.54 8.66 23.35
CA SER A 365 9.52 8.79 24.82
C SER A 365 10.45 9.87 25.36
N ALA A 366 11.56 10.18 24.67
CA ALA A 366 12.61 11.06 25.19
C ALA A 366 12.62 12.47 24.59
N ASN A 367 12.50 12.59 23.27
CA ASN A 367 12.85 13.80 22.51
C ASN A 367 11.65 14.44 21.79
N ARG A 368 10.55 13.70 21.60
CA ARG A 368 9.45 14.06 20.70
C ARG A 368 8.07 13.56 21.14
N PHE A 369 7.80 13.61 22.45
CA PHE A 369 6.58 13.08 23.07
C PHE A 369 5.29 13.51 22.38
N GLY A 370 4.47 12.52 22.02
CA GLY A 370 3.13 12.67 21.47
C GLY A 370 3.07 12.96 19.98
N THR A 371 4.18 12.80 19.24
CA THR A 371 4.22 13.23 17.83
C THR A 371 4.21 12.07 16.84
N PHE A 372 4.67 10.89 17.21
CA PHE A 372 4.54 9.66 16.42
C PHE A 372 4.41 8.41 17.33
N PRO A 373 3.36 8.32 18.16
CA PRO A 373 3.17 7.26 19.15
C PRO A 373 3.11 5.85 18.54
N THR A 374 2.63 5.73 17.30
CA THR A 374 2.61 4.45 16.56
C THR A 374 4.00 3.79 16.41
N SER A 375 5.10 4.55 16.56
CA SER A 375 6.44 3.97 16.61
C SER A 375 6.63 2.97 17.76
N LEU A 376 5.88 3.11 18.86
CA LEU A 376 5.89 2.18 19.98
C LEU A 376 5.25 0.84 19.59
N ASP A 377 4.12 0.87 18.86
CA ASP A 377 3.47 -0.32 18.32
C ASP A 377 4.38 -1.00 17.27
N VAL A 378 5.06 -0.23 16.43
CA VAL A 378 6.06 -0.74 15.47
C VAL A 378 7.20 -1.45 16.20
N LEU A 379 7.71 -0.87 17.29
CA LEU A 379 8.76 -1.49 18.09
C LEU A 379 8.27 -2.80 18.70
N GLN A 380 7.11 -2.80 19.36
CA GLN A 380 6.53 -3.99 19.98
C GLN A 380 6.29 -5.10 18.95
N LYS A 381 5.70 -4.76 17.81
CA LYS A 381 5.36 -5.70 16.74
C LYS A 381 6.58 -6.44 16.17
N HIS A 382 7.69 -5.73 16.03
CA HIS A 382 8.90 -6.24 15.36
C HIS A 382 10.01 -6.67 16.31
N SER A 383 9.74 -6.70 17.62
CA SER A 383 10.71 -7.06 18.63
C SER A 383 10.33 -8.34 19.37
N ASN A 384 11.32 -9.00 19.94
CA ASN A 384 11.06 -10.03 20.93
C ASN A 384 10.77 -9.35 22.28
N ASN A 385 9.53 -9.48 22.76
CA ASN A 385 9.07 -8.87 24.01
C ASN A 385 9.80 -9.40 25.27
N ASP A 386 10.53 -10.52 25.16
CA ASP A 386 11.39 -11.03 26.24
C ASP A 386 12.70 -10.23 26.41
N LEU A 387 13.07 -9.42 25.41
CA LEU A 387 14.28 -8.59 25.46
C LEU A 387 14.04 -7.31 26.26
N LEU A 388 15.12 -6.79 26.87
CA LEU A 388 15.13 -5.44 27.43
C LEU A 388 14.87 -4.40 26.32
N ILE A 389 14.24 -3.29 26.67
CA ILE A 389 13.81 -2.26 25.70
C ILE A 389 14.97 -1.73 24.83
N ASP A 390 16.15 -1.53 25.40
CA ASP A 390 17.33 -1.07 24.66
C ASP A 390 17.81 -2.12 23.64
N ASP A 391 17.69 -3.41 23.97
CA ASP A 391 18.02 -4.51 23.05
C ASP A 391 16.97 -4.66 21.95
N GLN A 392 15.70 -4.42 22.25
CA GLN A 392 14.62 -4.35 21.24
C GLN A 392 14.91 -3.23 20.22
N ILE A 393 15.19 -2.01 20.72
CA ILE A 393 15.54 -0.84 19.90
C ILE A 393 16.75 -1.15 19.02
N LYS A 394 17.83 -1.69 19.60
CA LYS A 394 19.05 -2.02 18.88
C LYS A 394 18.81 -3.09 17.82
N THR A 395 18.05 -4.13 18.15
CA THR A 395 17.73 -5.23 17.21
C THR A 395 16.91 -4.71 16.04
N LEU A 396 15.91 -3.88 16.28
CA LEU A 396 15.08 -3.30 15.23
C LEU A 396 15.88 -2.36 14.32
N ASN A 397 16.71 -1.48 14.89
CA ASN A 397 17.64 -0.63 14.13
C ASN A 397 18.54 -1.47 13.21
N GLN A 398 19.07 -2.57 13.75
CA GLN A 398 19.97 -3.44 13.02
C GLN A 398 19.29 -4.19 11.86
N ARG A 399 17.95 -4.22 11.76
CA ARG A 399 17.28 -4.82 10.60
C ARG A 399 17.58 -4.07 9.31
N VAL A 400 17.57 -2.74 9.29
CA VAL A 400 17.87 -1.96 8.07
C VAL A 400 19.37 -1.80 7.88
N VAL A 401 20.09 -1.44 8.95
CA VAL A 401 21.54 -1.21 8.93
C VAL A 401 22.28 -2.44 8.38
N ASN A 402 21.98 -3.64 8.89
CA ASN A 402 22.61 -4.86 8.38
C ASN A 402 22.28 -5.13 6.92
N GLN A 403 21.06 -4.85 6.46
CA GLN A 403 20.71 -5.06 5.06
C GLN A 403 21.49 -4.12 4.16
N LEU A 404 21.62 -2.85 4.54
CA LEU A 404 22.28 -1.83 3.73
C LEU A 404 23.81 -2.03 3.66
N PHE A 405 24.45 -2.37 4.78
CA PHE A 405 25.93 -2.39 4.86
C PHE A 405 26.54 -3.79 4.75
N LYS A 406 25.75 -4.88 4.72
CA LYS A 406 26.27 -6.25 4.51
C LYS A 406 25.98 -6.81 3.11
N HIS A 407 25.16 -6.14 2.32
CA HIS A 407 24.94 -6.53 0.91
C HIS A 407 25.92 -5.80 0.00
N ASP A 408 26.24 -6.43 -1.13
CA ASP A 408 27.08 -5.82 -2.14
C ASP A 408 26.30 -4.79 -2.96
N LEU A 409 26.63 -3.51 -2.78
CA LEU A 409 26.01 -2.36 -3.44
C LEU A 409 27.03 -1.57 -4.27
N SER A 410 28.15 -2.21 -4.62
CA SER A 410 29.30 -1.57 -5.27
C SER A 410 28.96 -0.94 -6.63
N GLU A 411 27.89 -1.40 -7.27
CA GLU A 411 27.35 -0.83 -8.51
C GLU A 411 26.10 0.04 -8.32
N THR A 412 25.58 0.14 -7.10
CA THR A 412 24.40 0.94 -6.78
C THR A 412 24.78 2.38 -6.44
N SER A 413 24.08 3.35 -7.03
CA SER A 413 24.18 4.76 -6.62
C SER A 413 23.09 5.15 -5.61
N LEU A 414 23.47 5.75 -4.49
CA LEU A 414 22.55 6.29 -3.50
C LEU A 414 22.34 7.79 -3.70
N TYR A 415 21.07 8.21 -3.78
CA TYR A 415 20.64 9.60 -3.84
C TYR A 415 19.77 9.90 -2.63
N MET A 416 20.27 10.75 -1.73
CA MET A 416 19.63 11.03 -0.44
C MET A 416 19.37 12.52 -0.23
N GLY A 417 18.10 12.90 -0.21
CA GLY A 417 17.66 14.18 0.34
C GLY A 417 17.34 14.02 1.82
N TYR A 418 17.87 14.85 2.71
CA TYR A 418 17.70 14.68 4.16
C TYR A 418 17.51 16.01 4.90
N MET A 419 16.92 15.93 6.08
CA MET A 419 16.79 17.05 7.01
C MET A 419 18.03 17.10 7.91
N LYS A 420 18.65 18.27 8.07
CA LYS A 420 19.88 18.41 8.86
C LYS A 420 19.64 18.28 10.35
N ASP A 421 18.45 18.68 10.82
CA ASP A 421 18.05 18.68 12.22
C ASP A 421 16.92 17.64 12.45
N ASP A 422 17.00 16.50 11.76
CA ASP A 422 15.97 15.45 11.78
C ASP A 422 15.74 14.94 13.22
N ASP A 423 14.50 15.05 13.69
CA ASP A 423 14.09 14.72 15.04
C ASP A 423 13.49 13.30 15.16
N TYR A 424 13.43 12.56 14.06
CA TYR A 424 13.08 11.13 14.04
C TYR A 424 14.34 10.27 14.04
N ASP A 425 15.23 10.48 13.07
CA ASP A 425 16.45 9.69 12.88
C ASP A 425 17.63 10.60 12.50
N ASN A 426 18.25 11.21 13.52
CA ASN A 426 19.43 12.06 13.36
C ASN A 426 20.72 11.29 13.08
N LEU A 427 20.70 9.95 13.09
CA LEU A 427 21.88 9.09 12.94
C LEU A 427 22.10 8.64 11.50
N VAL A 428 21.19 8.92 10.56
CA VAL A 428 21.34 8.44 9.18
C VAL A 428 22.62 8.97 8.52
N ASN A 429 22.94 10.25 8.73
CA ASN A 429 24.11 10.84 8.09
C ASN A 429 25.42 10.31 8.70
N SER A 430 25.49 10.05 10.02
CA SER A 430 26.66 9.43 10.67
C SER A 430 26.85 7.99 10.17
N ALA A 431 25.77 7.21 10.07
CA ALA A 431 25.82 5.85 9.56
C ALA A 431 26.36 5.76 8.13
N LEU A 432 26.04 6.75 7.28
CA LEU A 432 26.43 6.81 5.86
C LEU A 432 27.78 7.50 5.58
N ILE A 433 28.49 7.98 6.60
CA ILE A 433 29.89 8.46 6.47
C ILE A 433 30.90 7.55 7.17
N GLY A 434 30.45 6.45 7.79
CA GLY A 434 31.31 5.42 8.35
C GLY A 434 31.67 5.63 9.82
N ASP A 435 31.10 6.65 10.48
CA ASP A 435 31.37 6.99 11.88
C ASP A 435 30.96 5.86 12.85
N GLU A 436 30.09 4.95 12.40
CA GLU A 436 29.60 3.81 13.17
C GLU A 436 30.33 2.49 12.83
N GLY A 437 31.44 2.56 12.08
CA GLY A 437 32.20 1.38 11.65
C GLY A 437 31.52 0.57 10.55
N ASN A 438 30.60 1.19 9.80
CA ASN A 438 29.90 0.57 8.67
C ASN A 438 30.79 0.61 7.41
N ASP A 439 30.90 -0.52 6.70
CA ASP A 439 31.56 -0.58 5.39
C ASP A 439 30.64 0.02 4.32
N ILE A 440 30.98 1.22 3.87
CA ILE A 440 30.24 1.91 2.81
C ILE A 440 30.64 1.32 1.46
N ASN A 441 29.78 0.48 0.91
CA ASN A 441 30.01 -0.19 -0.37
C ASN A 441 29.06 0.33 -1.48
N PHE A 442 28.80 1.63 -1.56
CA PHE A 442 28.04 2.21 -2.68
C PHE A 442 28.97 2.71 -3.79
N LYS A 443 28.58 2.55 -5.06
CA LYS A 443 29.28 3.15 -6.20
C LYS A 443 29.48 4.66 -6.04
N ARG A 444 28.42 5.32 -5.57
CA ARG A 444 28.34 6.78 -5.41
C ARG A 444 27.24 7.13 -4.41
N ILE A 445 27.50 8.12 -3.56
CA ILE A 445 26.49 8.71 -2.67
C ILE A 445 26.35 10.20 -2.98
N VAL A 446 25.15 10.63 -3.39
CA VAL A 446 24.78 12.02 -3.63
C VAL A 446 23.84 12.48 -2.51
N ARG A 447 24.21 13.56 -1.82
CA ARG A 447 23.49 14.06 -0.65
C ARG A 447 22.98 15.48 -0.87
N TYR A 448 21.77 15.76 -0.38
CA TYR A 448 21.17 17.09 -0.39
C TYR A 448 20.48 17.37 0.95
N GLY A 449 21.12 18.20 1.79
CA GLY A 449 20.64 18.50 3.14
C GLY A 449 19.93 19.84 3.22
N ILE A 450 18.77 19.88 3.86
CA ILE A 450 17.99 21.10 4.14
C ILE A 450 17.89 21.30 5.66
N PRO A 451 18.08 22.53 6.20
CA PRO A 451 17.84 22.81 7.62
C PRO A 451 16.40 22.52 8.06
N GLY A 452 16.20 22.20 9.34
CA GLY A 452 14.90 21.94 9.94
C GLY A 452 14.70 20.49 10.36
N ARG A 453 13.63 20.27 11.13
CA ARG A 453 13.14 18.96 11.62
C ARG A 453 12.45 18.18 10.51
N HIS A 454 12.12 16.91 10.76
CA HIS A 454 11.62 15.99 9.75
C HIS A 454 10.41 16.52 8.98
N ASN A 455 9.52 17.26 9.65
CA ASN A 455 8.28 17.78 9.08
C ASN A 455 8.35 19.27 8.65
N ASP A 456 9.52 19.90 8.73
CA ASP A 456 9.66 21.35 8.44
C ASP A 456 9.74 21.66 6.92
N ASP A 457 9.90 20.64 6.06
CA ASP A 457 9.91 20.77 4.58
C ASP A 457 8.52 21.07 3.98
N SER A 458 7.92 22.17 4.41
CA SER A 458 6.61 22.66 3.96
C SER A 458 6.55 22.97 2.46
N LEU A 459 7.69 23.31 1.85
CA LEU A 459 7.79 23.62 0.42
C LEU A 459 8.02 22.39 -0.47
N GLY A 460 8.13 21.19 0.14
CA GLY A 460 8.38 19.92 -0.55
C GLY A 460 9.67 19.92 -1.36
N LEU A 461 10.71 20.58 -0.86
CA LEU A 461 12.01 20.71 -1.52
C LEU A 461 12.69 19.34 -1.66
N ILE A 462 12.55 18.45 -0.68
CA ILE A 462 13.06 17.08 -0.76
C ILE A 462 12.35 16.32 -1.87
N SER A 463 11.01 16.36 -1.93
CA SER A 463 10.25 15.68 -3.00
C SER A 463 10.55 16.25 -4.39
N LYS A 464 10.71 17.57 -4.52
CA LYS A 464 11.15 18.23 -5.78
C LYS A 464 12.54 17.77 -6.18
N TRP A 465 13.46 17.69 -5.20
CA TRP A 465 14.82 17.21 -5.42
C TRP A 465 14.84 15.74 -5.87
N MET A 466 14.07 14.86 -5.24
CA MET A 466 13.94 13.46 -5.62
C MET A 466 13.42 13.31 -7.05
N LYS A 467 12.34 14.03 -7.41
CA LYS A 467 11.80 14.06 -8.78
C LYS A 467 12.85 14.49 -9.81
N ARG A 468 13.72 15.44 -9.45
CA ARG A 468 14.83 15.87 -10.32
C ARG A 468 15.89 14.77 -10.46
N GLN A 469 16.23 14.04 -9.40
CA GLN A 469 17.15 12.91 -9.49
C GLN A 469 16.60 11.80 -10.39
N PHE A 470 15.30 11.47 -10.25
CA PHE A 470 14.63 10.54 -11.16
C PHE A 470 14.80 10.95 -12.62
N ARG A 471 14.41 12.17 -12.98
CA ARG A 471 14.53 12.66 -14.36
C ARG A 471 15.95 12.64 -14.87
N ARG A 472 16.92 13.00 -14.02
CA ARG A 472 18.34 12.97 -14.39
C ARG A 472 18.81 11.54 -14.67
N ILE A 473 18.55 10.60 -13.78
CA ILE A 473 18.93 9.19 -13.96
C ILE A 473 18.27 8.61 -15.19
N LEU A 474 16.98 8.88 -15.40
CA LEU A 474 16.25 8.41 -16.57
C LEU A 474 16.85 8.96 -17.88
N ALA A 475 17.21 10.25 -17.93
CA ALA A 475 17.82 10.87 -19.09
C ALA A 475 19.26 10.38 -19.33
N ASP A 476 20.10 10.44 -18.29
CA ASP A 476 21.54 10.20 -18.39
C ASP A 476 21.89 8.71 -18.52
N ASP A 477 21.17 7.83 -17.82
CA ASP A 477 21.53 6.41 -17.67
C ASP A 477 20.60 5.46 -18.45
N PHE A 478 19.42 5.93 -18.88
CA PHE A 478 18.41 5.12 -19.59
C PHE A 478 17.87 5.74 -20.89
N GLU A 479 18.47 6.85 -21.35
CA GLU A 479 18.11 7.53 -22.61
C GLU A 479 16.63 8.00 -22.67
N ARG A 480 16.07 8.44 -21.53
CA ARG A 480 14.67 8.90 -21.38
C ARG A 480 14.57 10.40 -21.09
N GLY A 481 15.22 11.22 -21.93
CA GLY A 481 15.22 12.68 -21.86
C GLY A 481 14.01 13.37 -22.45
#